data_AF-A0A8T5PIT3-F1
#
_entry.id   AF-A0A8T5PIT3-F1
#
_cell.length_a   1.000
_cell.length_b   1.000
_cell.length_c   1.000
_cell.angle_alpha   90.00
_cell.angle_beta   90.00
_cell.angle_gamma   90.00
#
_symmetry.space_group_name_H-M   'P 1'
#
loop_
_entity.id
_entity.type
_entity.pdbx_description
1 polymer ?
#
loop_
_entity_poly.entity_id
_entity_poly.type
_entity_poly.pdbx_seq_one_letter_code
_entity_poly.pdbx_strand_id
1 'polypeptide(L)'
;MNKKTTIAIAIFVALLLVFIVWNRFYSPNQWGRCQSSADCVPWKPAPGMNYFCEDNLCKSAPFDDSKKCSVDSDCIAATCCHASEAVNKENAPDCSGVFCTQECVSGTIDCQQGEIKCVNGGCKVIIYS
;
A
#
# COMPACT_ATOMS: atom_id res chain seq x y z
N MET A 1 -51.89 23.60 -22.05
CA MET A 1 -50.81 23.88 -21.07
C MET A 1 -50.50 25.37 -21.10
N ASN A 2 -50.42 26.02 -19.94
CA ASN A 2 -50.08 27.44 -19.81
C ASN A 2 -48.56 27.63 -19.96
N LYS A 3 -48.11 28.73 -20.59
CA LYS A 3 -46.70 29.12 -20.74
C LYS A 3 -45.91 29.06 -19.41
N LYS A 4 -46.55 29.41 -18.29
CA LYS A 4 -45.98 29.29 -16.93
C LYS A 4 -45.70 27.83 -16.54
N THR A 5 -46.59 26.91 -16.90
CA THR A 5 -46.43 25.47 -16.65
C THR A 5 -45.28 24.90 -17.48
N THR A 6 -45.14 25.30 -18.74
CA THR A 6 -44.05 24.85 -19.62
C THR A 6 -42.68 25.29 -19.12
N ILE A 7 -42.56 26.54 -18.65
CA ILE A 7 -41.30 27.07 -18.09
C ILE A 7 -40.92 26.33 -16.80
N ALA A 8 -41.88 26.07 -15.92
CA ALA A 8 -41.64 25.34 -14.68
C ALA A 8 -41.12 23.91 -14.92
N ILE A 9 -41.70 23.20 -15.89
CA ILE A 9 -41.25 21.85 -16.27
C ILE A 9 -39.83 21.88 -16.83
N ALA A 10 -39.51 22.84 -17.72
CA ALA A 10 -38.18 22.96 -18.31
C ALA A 10 -37.09 23.21 -17.25
N ILE A 11 -37.36 24.08 -16.27
CA ILE A 11 -36.45 24.35 -15.15
C ILE A 11 -36.26 23.08 -14.31
N PHE A 12 -37.33 22.38 -13.97
CA PHE A 12 -37.26 21.16 -13.17
C PHE A 12 -36.41 20.08 -13.87
N VAL A 13 -36.62 19.88 -15.17
CA VAL A 13 -35.83 18.93 -15.96
C VAL A 13 -34.36 19.34 -16.02
N ALA A 14 -34.05 20.62 -16.23
CA ALA A 14 -32.67 21.10 -16.24
C ALA A 14 -31.97 20.90 -14.89
N LEU A 15 -32.64 21.20 -13.77
CA LEU A 15 -32.11 20.97 -12.43
C LEU A 15 -31.91 19.48 -12.14
N LEU A 16 -32.84 18.63 -12.57
CA LEU A 16 -32.72 17.18 -12.43
C LEU A 16 -31.52 16.64 -13.21
N LEU A 17 -31.29 17.12 -14.44
CA LEU A 17 -30.14 16.72 -15.26
C LEU A 17 -28.82 17.18 -14.63
N VAL A 18 -28.76 18.41 -14.10
CA VAL A 18 -27.59 18.90 -13.36
C VAL A 18 -27.31 18.02 -12.14
N PHE A 19 -28.34 17.63 -11.38
CA PHE A 19 -28.19 16.74 -10.22
C PHE A 19 -27.71 15.34 -10.60
N ILE A 20 -28.20 14.77 -11.71
CA ILE A 20 -27.75 13.46 -12.21
C ILE A 20 -26.28 13.53 -12.66
N VAL A 21 -25.89 14.58 -13.39
CA VAL A 21 -24.49 14.77 -13.82
C VAL A 21 -23.58 15.00 -12.61
N TRP A 22 -24.02 15.80 -11.63
CA TRP A 22 -23.27 16.04 -10.40
C TRP A 22 -23.06 14.73 -9.64
N ASN A 23 -24.08 13.91 -9.43
CA ASN A 23 -23.93 12.61 -8.75
C ASN A 23 -23.06 11.61 -9.51
N ARG A 24 -22.95 11.71 -10.85
CA ARG A 24 -22.11 10.82 -11.65
C ARG A 24 -20.63 11.23 -11.64
N PHE A 25 -20.33 12.53 -11.56
CA PHE A 25 -18.96 13.04 -11.48
C PHE A 25 -18.44 13.16 -10.05
N TYR A 26 -19.31 13.39 -9.08
CA TYR A 26 -19.02 13.38 -7.65
C TYR A 26 -19.37 12.00 -7.09
N SER A 27 -18.60 10.98 -7.45
CA SER A 27 -18.57 9.73 -6.70
C SER A 27 -17.45 9.86 -5.64
N PRO A 28 -17.75 10.28 -4.40
CA PRO A 28 -16.76 10.41 -3.33
C PRO A 28 -16.14 9.06 -2.91
N ASN A 29 -16.55 7.96 -3.54
CA ASN A 29 -16.36 6.57 -3.13
C ASN A 29 -15.64 5.70 -4.17
N GLN A 30 -15.02 6.30 -5.20
CA GLN A 30 -13.93 5.61 -5.93
C GLN A 30 -12.63 5.53 -5.11
N TRP A 31 -12.53 6.27 -4.01
CA TRP A 31 -11.41 6.28 -3.05
C TRP A 31 -11.33 5.05 -2.13
N GLY A 32 -12.10 4.00 -2.44
CA GLY A 32 -12.12 2.78 -1.64
C GLY A 32 -12.06 1.51 -2.46
N ARG A 33 -12.16 1.57 -3.79
CA ARG A 33 -12.04 0.38 -4.64
C ARG A 33 -10.64 0.24 -5.21
N CYS A 34 -10.14 -0.98 -5.23
CA CYS A 34 -8.79 -1.32 -5.66
C CYS A 34 -8.81 -2.61 -6.49
N GLN A 35 -7.82 -2.75 -7.37
CA GLN A 35 -7.50 -3.99 -8.08
C GLN A 35 -6.21 -4.60 -7.53
N SER A 36 -5.34 -3.77 -6.94
CA SER A 36 -4.09 -4.14 -6.30
C SER A 36 -3.80 -3.23 -5.10
N SER A 37 -2.89 -3.65 -4.21
CA SER A 37 -2.46 -2.80 -3.07
C SER A 37 -1.76 -1.51 -3.50
N ALA A 38 -1.26 -1.44 -4.74
CA ALA A 38 -0.70 -0.23 -5.32
C ALA A 38 -1.76 0.84 -5.64
N ASP A 39 -3.05 0.46 -5.70
CA ASP A 39 -4.15 1.42 -5.88
C ASP A 39 -4.57 2.07 -4.55
N CYS A 40 -4.16 1.48 -3.42
CA CYS A 40 -4.57 1.89 -2.09
C CYS A 40 -3.68 2.94 -1.44
N VAL A 41 -2.79 3.60 -2.20
CA VAL A 41 -1.92 4.64 -1.64
C VAL A 41 -2.72 5.94 -1.51
N PRO A 42 -2.97 6.46 -0.29
CA PRO A 42 -3.56 7.78 -0.14
C PRO A 42 -2.56 8.84 -0.63
N TRP A 43 -3.05 10.03 -0.98
CA TRP A 43 -2.18 11.19 -1.26
C TRP A 43 -1.34 11.61 -0.02
N LYS A 44 -1.63 11.03 1.16
CA LYS A 44 -0.84 11.10 2.39
C LYS A 44 -1.18 9.92 3.33
N PRO A 45 -0.44 8.80 3.30
CA PRO A 45 -0.70 7.68 4.20
C PRO A 45 -0.55 8.10 5.67
N ALA A 46 -1.38 7.54 6.55
CA ALA A 46 -1.16 7.67 7.99
C ALA A 46 0.19 7.01 8.34
N PRO A 47 1.05 7.66 9.13
CA PRO A 47 2.34 7.08 9.51
C PRO A 47 2.10 5.79 10.29
N GLY A 48 2.81 4.73 9.92
CA GLY A 48 2.66 3.44 10.59
C GLY A 48 1.35 2.71 10.26
N MET A 49 0.82 2.85 9.04
CA MET A 49 -0.23 1.97 8.52
C MET A 49 0.21 1.35 7.19
N ASN A 50 -0.09 0.06 7.01
CA ASN A 50 0.01 -0.61 5.70
C ASN A 50 -1.36 -0.63 5.05
N TYR A 51 -1.43 -0.20 3.78
CA TYR A 51 -2.64 -0.24 2.98
C TYR A 51 -2.58 -1.41 2.00
N PHE A 52 -3.67 -2.17 1.90
CA PHE A 52 -3.75 -3.33 1.02
C PHE A 52 -5.14 -3.47 0.43
N CYS A 53 -5.21 -4.12 -0.72
CA CYS A 53 -6.46 -4.41 -1.39
C CYS A 53 -7.02 -5.75 -0.93
N GLU A 54 -8.19 -5.76 -0.33
CA GLU A 54 -8.90 -6.98 0.05
C GLU A 54 -10.40 -6.81 -0.24
N ASP A 55 -11.02 -7.79 -0.90
CA ASP A 55 -12.43 -7.73 -1.36
C ASP A 55 -12.74 -6.53 -2.27
N ASN A 56 -11.77 -6.12 -3.10
CA ASN A 56 -11.80 -4.87 -3.87
C ASN A 56 -12.01 -3.63 -3.01
N LEU A 57 -11.63 -3.68 -1.73
CA LEU A 57 -11.67 -2.56 -0.81
C LEU A 57 -10.27 -2.27 -0.27
N CYS A 58 -9.90 -0.99 -0.21
CA CYS A 58 -8.69 -0.59 0.47
C CYS A 58 -8.88 -0.71 1.98
N LYS A 59 -8.14 -1.65 2.57
CA LYS A 59 -8.07 -1.84 4.02
C LYS A 59 -6.72 -1.31 4.52
N SER A 60 -6.68 -0.99 5.80
CA SER A 60 -5.46 -0.55 6.48
C SER A 60 -5.23 -1.40 7.72
N ALA A 61 -4.00 -1.86 7.91
CA ALA A 61 -3.57 -2.53 9.13
C ALA A 61 -2.49 -1.71 9.83
N PRO A 62 -2.36 -1.84 11.16
CA PRO A 62 -1.20 -1.33 11.87
C PRO A 62 0.08 -1.80 11.20
N PHE A 63 1.02 -0.87 11.03
CA PHE A 63 2.34 -1.20 10.56
C PHE A 63 3.08 -1.99 11.64
N ASP A 64 3.77 -3.05 11.24
CA ASP A 64 4.56 -3.87 12.14
C ASP A 64 5.76 -3.06 12.65
N ASP A 65 5.75 -2.70 13.93
CA ASP A 65 6.81 -1.91 14.55
C ASP A 65 8.18 -2.56 14.37
N SER A 66 8.26 -3.90 14.30
CA SER A 66 9.51 -4.63 14.08
C SER A 66 10.13 -4.39 12.69
N LYS A 67 9.35 -3.84 11.73
CA LYS A 67 9.82 -3.54 10.38
C LYS A 67 9.98 -2.04 10.10
N LYS A 68 9.75 -1.17 11.09
CA LYS A 68 9.73 0.29 10.87
C LYS A 68 11.11 0.84 10.52
N CYS A 69 11.19 1.72 9.53
CA CYS A 69 12.43 2.39 9.13
C CYS A 69 12.19 3.80 8.58
N SER A 70 13.25 4.60 8.58
CA SER A 70 13.29 5.90 7.89
C SER A 70 14.26 5.88 6.70
N VAL A 71 15.32 5.09 6.79
CA VAL A 71 16.35 4.91 5.74
C VAL A 71 16.77 3.45 5.63
N ASP A 72 17.37 3.07 4.50
CA ASP A 72 17.84 1.69 4.26
C ASP A 72 18.74 1.15 5.38
N SER A 73 19.58 2.01 5.95
CA SER A 73 20.50 1.64 7.03
C SER A 73 19.83 1.31 8.37
N ASP A 74 18.52 1.53 8.51
CA ASP A 74 17.77 1.14 9.71
C ASP A 74 17.38 -0.35 9.68
N CYS A 75 17.50 -0.98 8.50
CA CYS A 75 17.04 -2.33 8.24
C CYS A 75 18.16 -3.36 8.28
N ILE A 76 17.81 -4.58 8.65
CA ILE A 76 18.69 -5.74 8.72
C ILE A 76 17.89 -7.02 8.37
N ALA A 77 18.59 -8.09 8.04
CA ALA A 77 17.99 -9.38 7.74
C ALA A 77 17.16 -9.91 8.93
N ALA A 78 15.96 -10.44 8.66
CA ALA A 78 15.09 -11.02 9.68
C ALA A 78 15.56 -12.38 10.18
N THR A 79 16.41 -13.07 9.41
CA THR A 79 17.01 -14.36 9.73
C THR A 79 18.50 -14.31 9.47
N CYS A 80 19.26 -15.14 10.19
CA CYS A 80 20.72 -15.15 10.08
C CYS A 80 21.22 -15.72 8.74
N CYS A 81 20.48 -16.63 8.15
CA CYS A 81 20.82 -17.29 6.88
C CYS A 81 19.64 -17.17 5.92
N HIS A 82 19.93 -17.06 4.63
CA HIS A 82 18.94 -17.15 3.55
C HIS A 82 17.74 -16.21 3.76
N ALA A 83 18.02 -14.95 4.12
CA ALA A 83 16.97 -14.02 4.48
C ALA A 83 16.12 -13.63 3.27
N SER A 84 14.83 -13.95 3.34
CA SER A 84 13.79 -13.49 2.42
C SER A 84 12.99 -12.31 2.98
N GLU A 85 13.25 -11.92 4.23
CA GLU A 85 12.55 -10.87 4.96
C GLU A 85 13.55 -9.96 5.70
N ALA A 86 13.11 -8.75 6.03
CA ALA A 86 13.89 -7.76 6.75
C ALA A 86 13.11 -7.17 7.93
N VAL A 87 13.84 -6.79 8.97
CA VAL A 87 13.36 -6.15 10.20
C VAL A 87 14.22 -4.91 10.48
N ASN A 88 13.79 -4.09 11.43
CA ASN A 88 14.61 -3.00 11.94
C ASN A 88 15.75 -3.54 12.82
N LYS A 89 16.79 -2.73 13.01
CA LYS A 89 17.96 -3.13 13.82
C LYS A 89 17.66 -3.45 15.29
N GLU A 90 16.62 -2.85 15.87
CA GLU A 90 16.22 -3.13 17.26
C GLU A 90 15.64 -4.54 17.42
N ASN A 91 15.16 -5.13 16.33
CA ASN A 91 14.58 -6.47 16.27
C ASN A 91 15.49 -7.46 15.51
N ALA A 92 16.78 -7.12 15.34
CA ALA A 92 17.75 -7.99 14.69
C ALA A 92 17.86 -9.34 15.42
N PRO A 93 17.90 -10.47 14.70
CA PRO A 93 18.23 -11.76 15.33
C PRO A 93 19.67 -11.75 15.82
N ASP A 94 19.94 -12.44 16.93
CA ASP A 94 21.30 -12.74 17.34
C ASP A 94 21.85 -13.88 16.48
N CYS A 95 22.84 -13.57 15.64
CA CYS A 95 23.49 -14.52 14.75
C CYS A 95 24.84 -15.02 15.29
N SER A 96 25.16 -14.72 16.54
CA SER A 96 26.39 -15.17 17.18
C SER A 96 26.46 -16.70 17.24
N GLY A 97 27.48 -17.27 16.60
CA GLY A 97 27.68 -18.73 16.56
C GLY A 97 26.82 -19.47 15.53
N VAL A 98 26.04 -18.76 14.70
CA VAL A 98 25.32 -19.35 13.57
C VAL A 98 26.27 -19.50 12.39
N PHE A 99 26.38 -20.71 11.84
CA PHE A 99 27.10 -21.00 10.62
C PHE A 99 26.12 -21.34 9.51
N CYS A 100 25.97 -20.43 8.55
CA CYS A 100 25.12 -20.64 7.38
C CYS A 100 25.76 -21.63 6.39
N THR A 101 24.93 -22.31 5.60
CA THR A 101 25.42 -23.07 4.45
C THR A 101 25.92 -22.12 3.37
N GLN A 102 26.77 -22.60 2.46
CA GLN A 102 27.20 -21.82 1.27
C GLN A 102 26.22 -21.95 0.10
N GLU A 103 24.97 -22.32 0.38
CA GLU A 103 23.93 -22.48 -0.64
C GLU A 103 23.38 -21.11 -1.06
N CYS A 104 23.28 -20.85 -2.36
CA CYS A 104 22.50 -19.72 -2.87
C CYS A 104 21.04 -20.15 -2.94
N VAL A 105 20.21 -19.74 -1.97
CA VAL A 105 18.79 -20.09 -1.97
C VAL A 105 18.03 -19.09 -2.84
N SER A 106 17.15 -19.59 -3.71
CA SER A 106 16.32 -18.73 -4.55
C SER A 106 15.28 -17.97 -3.71
N GLY A 107 15.04 -16.70 -4.03
CA GLY A 107 14.05 -15.87 -3.33
C GLY A 107 14.56 -15.26 -2.02
N THR A 108 15.87 -15.25 -1.81
CA THR A 108 16.54 -14.63 -0.66
C THR A 108 17.54 -13.59 -1.16
N ILE A 109 18.18 -12.85 -0.24
CA ILE A 109 19.27 -11.92 -0.57
C ILE A 109 20.62 -12.61 -0.85
N ASP A 110 20.68 -13.94 -0.85
CA ASP A 110 21.93 -14.67 -1.06
C ASP A 110 22.49 -14.41 -2.46
N CYS A 111 23.81 -14.45 -2.57
CA CYS A 111 24.50 -14.42 -3.86
C CYS A 111 24.11 -13.22 -4.74
N GLN A 112 23.83 -12.08 -4.09
CA GLN A 112 23.41 -10.82 -4.73
C GLN A 112 22.08 -10.94 -5.49
N GLN A 113 21.22 -11.89 -5.14
CA GLN A 113 19.88 -12.04 -5.71
C GLN A 113 18.89 -10.99 -5.19
N GLY A 114 19.29 -10.17 -4.20
CA GLY A 114 18.46 -9.08 -3.71
C GLY A 114 19.20 -8.16 -2.76
N GLU A 115 18.45 -7.19 -2.23
CA GLU A 115 18.93 -6.22 -1.25
C GLU A 115 17.86 -5.89 -0.21
N ILE A 116 18.27 -5.32 0.91
CA ILE A 116 17.36 -4.82 1.95
C ILE A 116 17.18 -3.31 1.75
N LYS A 117 15.91 -2.88 1.71
CA LYS A 117 15.53 -1.48 1.52
C LYS A 117 14.47 -1.02 2.51
N CYS A 118 14.50 0.27 2.82
CA CYS A 118 13.40 0.94 3.49
C CYS A 118 12.40 1.45 2.45
N VAL A 119 11.28 0.76 2.30
CA VAL A 119 10.25 1.08 1.31
C VAL A 119 8.96 1.44 2.02
N ASN A 120 8.48 2.67 1.80
CA ASN A 120 7.27 3.20 2.42
C ASN A 120 7.28 3.11 3.97
N GLY A 121 8.44 3.35 4.57
CA GLY A 121 8.63 3.29 6.02
C GLY A 121 8.78 1.87 6.58
N GLY A 122 8.92 0.87 5.70
CA GLY A 122 9.10 -0.53 6.08
C GLY A 122 10.31 -1.22 5.49
N CYS A 123 11.03 -1.96 6.34
CA CYS A 123 12.12 -2.84 5.96
C CYS A 123 11.58 -3.98 5.11
N LYS A 124 12.12 -4.10 3.89
CA LYS A 124 11.75 -5.14 2.93
C LYS A 124 12.99 -5.70 2.27
N VAL A 125 12.92 -6.97 1.91
CA VAL A 125 13.82 -7.58 0.94
C VAL A 125 13.26 -7.32 -0.46
N ILE A 126 14.11 -6.83 -1.35
CA ILE A 126 13.82 -6.63 -2.77
C ILE A 126 14.64 -7.65 -3.54
N ILE A 127 13.97 -8.63 -4.15
CA ILE A 127 14.62 -9.66 -4.98
C ILE A 127 14.74 -9.13 -6.42
N TYR A 128 15.92 -9.28 -7.01
CA TYR A 128 16.17 -8.98 -8.40
C TYR A 128 15.63 -10.13 -9.26
N SER A 129 14.63 -9.82 -10.09
CA SER A 129 14.02 -10.75 -11.06
C SER A 129 14.78 -10.81 -12.37
#